data_AF-A0A1V6DIA4-F1
#
_entry.id   AF-A0A1V6DIA4-F1
#
_cell.length_a   1.000
_cell.length_b   1.000
_cell.length_c   1.000
_cell.angle_alpha   90.00
_cell.angle_beta   90.00
_cell.angle_gamma   90.00
#
_symmetry.space_group_name_H-M   'P 1'
#
loop_
_entity.id
_entity.type
_entity.pdbx_description
1 polymer ?
#
loop_
_entity_poly.entity_id
_entity_poly.type
_entity_poly.pdbx_seq_one_letter_code
_entity_poly.pdbx_strand_id
1 'polypeptide(L)' 'MTPANVGDQLVQHLQSKAAAPAIDLRDYGIGAQILSSLGLRRIRLLTSNPRKVVGLDGYNLEIVEQVAV' A
#
# COMPACT_ATOMS: atom_id res chain seq x y z
N MET A 1 14.86 27.80 -30.68
CA MET A 1 14.39 26.51 -30.13
C MET A 1 13.16 26.79 -29.28
N THR A 2 12.01 26.92 -29.92
CA THR A 2 10.72 27.20 -29.30
C THR A 2 10.05 25.86 -28.95
N PRO A 3 9.41 25.72 -27.78
CA PRO A 3 8.62 24.53 -27.49
C PRO A 3 7.48 24.45 -28.50
N ALA A 4 7.46 23.34 -29.23
CA ALA A 4 6.44 23.02 -30.21
C ALA A 4 5.07 22.87 -29.52
N ASN A 5 4.06 23.46 -30.16
CA ASN A 5 2.63 23.25 -30.00
C ASN A 5 1.98 23.33 -28.60
N VAL A 6 1.03 24.26 -28.49
CA VAL A 6 0.00 24.35 -27.44
C VAL A 6 -0.76 23.01 -27.27
N GLY A 7 -0.86 22.21 -28.34
CA GLY A 7 -1.42 20.87 -28.29
C GLY A 7 -0.65 19.90 -27.39
N ASP A 8 0.69 19.96 -27.38
CA ASP A 8 1.52 19.09 -26.55
C ASP A 8 1.36 19.43 -25.07
N GLN A 9 1.16 20.71 -24.75
CA GLN A 9 0.87 21.16 -23.38
C GLN A 9 -0.51 20.71 -22.90
N LEU A 10 -1.51 20.61 -23.78
CA LEU A 10 -2.85 20.12 -23.42
C LEU A 10 -2.84 18.61 -23.18
N VAL A 11 -2.09 17.85 -23.97
CA VAL A 11 -1.89 16.40 -23.80
C VAL A 11 -1.18 16.11 -22.47
N GLN A 12 -0.18 16.92 -22.09
CA GLN A 12 0.49 16.80 -20.79
C GLN A 12 -0.42 17.08 -19.60
N HIS A 13 -1.31 18.09 -19.67
CA HIS A 13 -2.23 18.38 -18.59
C HIS A 13 -3.28 17.29 -18.39
N LEU A 14 -3.76 16.66 -19.47
CA LEU A 14 -4.77 15.59 -19.40
C LEU A 14 -4.21 14.25 -18.88
N GLN A 15 -2.90 14.02 -19.01
CA GLN A 15 -2.23 12.82 -18.47
C GLN A 15 -1.95 12.89 -16.96
N SER A 16 -2.13 14.05 -16.32
CA SER A 16 -1.81 14.25 -14.89
C SER A 16 -2.83 13.64 -13.92
N LYS A 17 -3.98 13.17 -14.41
CA LYS A 17 -4.98 12.48 -13.57
C LYS A 17 -4.64 11.00 -13.45
N ALA A 18 -3.51 10.71 -12.80
CA ALA A 18 -3.27 9.39 -12.23
C ALA A 18 -4.45 9.07 -11.31
N ALA A 19 -5.22 8.05 -11.68
CA ALA A 19 -6.32 7.54 -10.88
C ALA A 19 -5.82 7.32 -9.45
N ALA A 20 -6.46 7.96 -8.48
CA ALA A 20 -6.24 7.64 -7.08
C ALA A 20 -6.42 6.11 -6.95
N PRO A 21 -5.45 5.37 -6.39
CA PRO A 21 -5.58 3.94 -6.27
C PRO A 21 -6.85 3.66 -5.48
N ALA A 22 -7.74 2.86 -6.06
CA ALA A 22 -8.91 2.36 -5.36
C ALA A 22 -8.43 1.80 -4.01
N ILE A 23 -9.14 2.13 -2.92
CA ILE A 23 -8.81 1.60 -1.60
C ILE A 23 -9.05 0.09 -1.66
N ASP A 24 -7.98 -0.63 -1.97
CA ASP A 24 -7.93 -2.07 -2.09
C ASP A 24 -8.05 -2.63 -0.67
N LEU A 25 -9.28 -2.90 -0.26
CA LEU A 25 -9.60 -3.64 0.95
C LEU A 25 -8.96 -5.01 0.79
N ARG A 26 -7.87 -5.25 1.50
CA ARG A 26 -7.18 -6.54 1.48
C ARG A 26 -7.58 -7.28 2.73
N ASP A 27 -8.02 -8.51 2.55
CA ASP A 27 -8.34 -9.42 3.64
C ASP A 27 -7.07 -10.09 4.16
N TYR A 28 -6.65 -9.70 5.36
CA TYR A 28 -5.48 -10.25 6.05
C TYR A 28 -5.83 -11.33 7.08
N GLY A 29 -7.11 -11.69 7.23
CA GLY A 29 -7.60 -12.53 8.33
C GLY A 29 -6.94 -13.90 8.39
N ILE A 30 -6.85 -14.63 7.26
CA ILE A 30 -6.21 -15.95 7.23
C ILE A 30 -4.72 -15.85 7.54
N GLY A 31 -4.02 -14.87 6.97
CA GLY A 31 -2.60 -14.65 7.27
C GLY A 31 -2.35 -14.34 8.73
N ALA A 32 -3.20 -13.50 9.33
CA ALA A 32 -3.12 -13.17 10.74
C ALA A 32 -3.40 -14.39 11.65
N GLN A 33 -4.36 -15.24 11.29
CA GLN A 33 -4.62 -16.51 12.01
C GLN A 33 -3.41 -17.46 11.95
N ILE A 34 -2.79 -17.59 10.78
CA ILE A 34 -1.60 -18.44 10.62
C ILE A 34 -0.46 -17.92 11.51
N LEU A 35 -0.15 -16.62 11.41
CA LEU A 35 0.93 -16.01 12.18
C LEU A 35 0.68 -16.11 13.70
N SER A 36 -0.55 -15.89 14.14
CA SER A 36 -0.96 -16.04 15.54
C SER A 36 -0.87 -17.50 16.01
N SER A 37 -1.28 -18.46 15.17
CA SER A 37 -1.15 -19.89 15.46
C SER A 37 0.31 -20.36 15.58
N LEU A 38 1.23 -19.69 14.89
CA LEU A 38 2.67 -19.90 15.03
C LEU A 38 3.26 -19.23 16.29
N GLY A 39 2.42 -18.55 17.09
CA GLY A 39 2.83 -17.88 18.32
C GLY A 39 3.47 -16.51 18.14
N LEU A 40 3.40 -15.94 16.93
CA LEU A 40 3.92 -14.60 16.67
C LEU A 40 3.03 -13.55 17.31
N ARG A 41 3.65 -12.49 17.82
CA ARG A 41 2.95 -11.34 18.43
C ARG A 41 3.42 -10.00 17.88
N ARG A 42 4.68 -9.91 17.50
CA ARG A 42 5.32 -8.68 17.02
C ARG A 42 6.08 -8.99 15.74
N ILE A 43 5.71 -8.35 14.64
CA ILE A 43 6.27 -8.64 13.31
C ILE A 43 6.80 -7.38 12.64
N ARG A 44 7.83 -7.56 11.80
CA ARG A 44 8.29 -6.55 10.86
C ARG A 44 7.69 -6.85 9.50
N LEU A 45 6.84 -5.96 9.00
CA LEU A 45 6.15 -6.15 7.74
C LEU A 45 7.06 -5.70 6.59
N LEU A 46 7.49 -6.65 5.77
CA LEU A 46 8.15 -6.34 4.50
C LEU A 46 7.07 -5.90 3.50
N THR A 47 7.16 -4.69 2.96
CA THR A 47 6.18 -4.18 1.99
C THR A 47 6.80 -3.22 0.99
N SER A 48 6.44 -3.37 -0.29
CA SER A 48 6.74 -2.38 -1.33
C SER A 48 5.77 -1.20 -1.30
N ASN A 49 4.63 -1.35 -0.62
CA ASN A 49 3.57 -0.36 -0.54
C ASN A 49 3.18 -0.12 0.93
N PRO A 50 3.80 0.85 1.62
CA PRO A 50 3.50 1.13 3.02
C PRO A 50 2.06 1.64 3.14
N ARG A 51 1.25 0.91 3.92
CA ARG A 51 -0.15 1.26 4.19
C ARG A 51 -0.52 0.85 5.60
N LYS A 52 -1.54 1.51 6.15
CA LYS A 52 -2.08 1.09 7.45
C LYS A 52 -2.78 -0.26 7.28
N VAL A 53 -2.26 -1.27 7.98
CA VAL A 53 -2.93 -2.56 8.13
C VAL A 53 -3.80 -2.47 9.38
N VAL A 54 -5.10 -2.77 9.27
CA VAL A 54 -6.07 -2.72 10.37
C VAL A 54 -6.56 -4.13 10.67
N GLY A 55 -7.03 -4.36 11.90
CA GLY A 55 -7.66 -5.63 12.29
C GLY A 55 -6.70 -6.73 12.74
N LEU A 56 -5.40 -6.45 12.90
CA LEU A 56 -4.42 -7.41 13.45
C LEU A 56 -4.51 -7.56 14.97
N ASP A 57 -5.02 -6.54 15.67
CA ASP A 57 -5.18 -6.56 17.13
C ASP A 57 -6.08 -7.70 17.62
N GLY A 58 -7.11 -8.06 16.82
CA GLY A 58 -7.99 -9.20 17.11
C GLY A 58 -7.28 -10.56 17.07
N TYR A 59 -6.06 -10.62 16.52
CA TYR A 59 -5.22 -11.81 16.43
C TYR A 59 -4.00 -11.76 17.37
N ASN A 60 -3.94 -10.78 18.28
CA ASN A 60 -2.76 -10.50 19.13
C ASN A 60 -1.47 -10.25 18.31
N LEU A 61 -1.59 -9.63 17.13
CA LEU A 61 -0.48 -9.31 16.24
C LEU A 61 -0.27 -7.81 16.12
N GLU A 62 0.96 -7.37 16.39
CA GLU A 62 1.43 -6.00 16.29
C GLU A 62 2.48 -5.88 15.17
N ILE A 63 2.30 -4.92 14.26
CA ILE A 63 3.36 -4.53 13.33
C ILE A 63 4.25 -3.52 14.04
N VAL A 64 5.48 -3.91 14.36
CA VAL A 64 6.45 -3.06 15.05
C VAL A 64 7.28 -2.20 14.11
N GLU A 65 7.39 -2.62 12.85
CA GLU A 65 8.17 -1.94 11.82
C GLU A 65 7.62 -2.31 10.44
N GLN A 66 7.66 -1.36 9.50
CA GLN A 66 7.45 -1.64 8.08
C GLN A 66 8.77 -1.43 7.36
N VAL A 67 9.27 -2.48 6.72
CA VAL A 67 10.54 -2.46 5.98
C VAL A 67 10.21 -2.42 4.49
N ALA A 68 10.68 -1.38 3.82
CA ALA A 68 10.57 -1.28 2.38
C ALA A 68 11.43 -2.34 1.70
N VAL A 69 10.86 -3.04 0.72
CA VAL A 69 11.52 -4.06 -0.11
C VAL A 69 11.22 -3.83 -1.57
#